data_AF-A0A166J1Y0-F1
#
_entry.id   AF-A0A166J1Y0-F1
#
_cell.length_a   1.000
_cell.length_b   1.000
_cell.length_c   1.000
_cell.angle_alpha   90.00
_cell.angle_beta   90.00
_cell.angle_gamma   90.00
#
_symmetry.space_group_name_H-M   'P 1'
#
loop_
_entity.id
_entity.type
_entity.pdbx_description
1 polymer ?
#
loop_
_entity_poly.entity_id
_entity_poly.type
_entity_poly.pdbx_seq_one_letter_code
_entity_poly.pdbx_strand_id
1 'polypeptide(L)'
;MRVKRDLYPSRPGGDAPLSTHIMPPALPLSVPLAEHGLPADFEPRVAMADDLRGRECARRLQELLQSSPKAFLDTLRRLVLDAQTFVQPAVHIAICILSDLAVRLPETYELTTGDTSIWISLVEEGLCKVLERYLVHRERSLLLLSIIPELSPVVLALTRWHHHQETHSPQSRSDDARLQVPLTIATFWESLWKARSLLEGQTSGKLEIDPAWMARQSLAARSSLVMFAFEFGAILANVRKDEHSAWQRVRGRGSLACRKVVLLILLASTNEEATKYVGYCVSILVQLCTGYATPTWFGDFAVDDFVQKDLLPRCRPEEFLICIVRIIEGPFVHADLPLLLRDLSKIVVHPAFHDHYNSSGLLEIVSRIPDLTCLAKLDDNKQWPLYDAVLVFFVGLCTETKAYPRQVARPLLNYDVFGILARASVTLASVDAVGFYYCAACNEKHYDYSPSLLLRHFELIVTESNEVDQRKWLFNTIRQSVRLYWYSTTQALRSLSTSHVEGAAPKCRAMIEYWRSLAATLGLTEAQEFERRAKRSAQIVTARANASKEIGGTAVISSAAKG
;
A
#
# COMPACT_ATOMS: atom_id res chain seq x y z
N MET A 1 32.53 -49.77 8.05
CA MET A 1 31.67 -48.71 7.47
C MET A 1 31.18 -47.77 8.58
N ARG A 2 31.89 -46.65 8.74
CA ARG A 2 31.49 -45.40 9.43
C ARG A 2 32.73 -44.51 9.36
N VAL A 3 32.75 -43.60 8.38
CA VAL A 3 33.82 -42.61 8.24
C VAL A 3 33.39 -41.37 9.02
N LYS A 4 34.13 -41.05 10.09
CA LYS A 4 34.02 -39.77 10.80
C LYS A 4 34.57 -38.67 9.90
N ARG A 5 33.75 -37.65 9.66
CA ARG A 5 34.13 -36.35 9.09
C ARG A 5 34.55 -35.47 10.25
N ASP A 6 35.85 -35.23 10.38
CA ASP A 6 36.39 -34.03 11.03
C ASP A 6 37.28 -33.38 9.97
N LEU A 7 36.95 -32.15 9.57
CA LEU A 7 37.85 -31.15 8.97
C LEU A 7 37.01 -29.91 8.58
N TYR A 8 36.92 -28.95 9.50
CA TYR A 8 36.80 -27.53 9.16
C TYR A 8 37.87 -26.80 9.99
N PRO A 9 38.78 -26.04 9.37
CA PRO A 9 39.68 -25.18 10.11
C PRO A 9 38.95 -23.90 10.55
N SER A 10 39.19 -23.52 11.80
CA SER A 10 38.78 -22.28 12.44
C SER A 10 39.21 -21.07 11.61
N ARG A 11 38.27 -20.19 11.23
CA ARG A 11 38.58 -18.87 10.67
C ARG A 11 39.03 -17.92 11.80
N PRO A 12 40.09 -17.13 11.61
CA PRO A 12 40.45 -16.07 12.54
C PRO A 12 39.49 -14.88 12.37
N GLY A 13 39.13 -14.28 13.50
CA GLY A 13 38.29 -13.09 13.59
C GLY A 13 38.91 -11.91 12.82
N GLY A 14 38.17 -11.44 11.82
CA GLY A 14 38.37 -10.14 11.22
C GLY A 14 37.06 -9.37 11.38
N ASP A 15 37.14 -8.22 12.04
CA ASP A 15 36.04 -7.29 12.21
C ASP A 15 35.48 -6.89 10.84
N ALA A 16 34.31 -7.46 10.50
CA ALA A 16 33.54 -7.02 9.36
C ALA A 16 32.88 -5.68 9.71
N PRO A 17 32.97 -4.65 8.86
CA PRO A 17 32.27 -3.39 9.10
C PRO A 17 30.77 -3.67 9.11
N LEU A 18 30.09 -3.19 10.15
CA LEU A 18 28.65 -3.24 10.33
C LEU A 18 27.97 -2.81 9.03
N SER A 19 27.34 -3.78 8.36
CA SER A 19 26.45 -3.56 7.23
C SER A 19 25.33 -2.62 7.69
N THR A 20 25.40 -1.37 7.25
CA THR A 20 24.31 -0.40 7.39
C THR A 20 23.16 -0.88 6.53
N HIS A 21 22.27 -1.68 7.12
CA HIS A 21 20.95 -1.91 6.55
C HIS A 21 20.29 -0.54 6.44
N ILE A 22 20.20 -0.04 5.20
CA ILE A 22 19.36 1.10 4.86
C ILE A 22 17.94 0.63 5.17
N MET A 23 17.42 0.99 6.35
CA MET A 23 15.99 0.93 6.61
C MET A 23 15.31 1.74 5.51
N PRO A 24 14.14 1.30 4.99
CA PRO A 24 13.33 2.18 4.17
C PRO A 24 13.14 3.50 4.92
N PRO A 25 13.13 4.66 4.23
CA PRO A 25 12.89 5.93 4.89
C PRO A 25 11.62 5.77 5.74
N ALA A 26 11.74 6.01 7.04
CA ALA A 26 10.57 6.15 7.89
C ALA A 26 9.70 7.20 7.20
N LEU A 27 8.53 6.78 6.71
CA LEU A 27 7.50 7.73 6.29
C LEU A 27 7.32 8.69 7.47
N PRO A 28 7.11 10.00 7.24
CA PRO A 28 6.83 10.91 8.33
C PRO A 28 5.59 10.40 9.08
N LEU A 29 5.83 9.76 10.23
CA LEU A 29 4.81 9.32 11.20
C LEU A 29 4.06 10.52 11.79
N SER A 30 4.51 11.72 11.46
CA SER A 30 4.01 13.01 11.90
C SER A 30 3.27 13.72 10.76
N VAL A 31 2.03 13.31 10.50
CA VAL A 31 1.03 14.30 10.09
C VAL A 31 0.00 14.39 11.20
N PRO A 32 -0.09 15.53 11.91
CA PRO A 32 -1.12 15.73 12.93
C PRO A 32 -2.49 15.45 12.30
N LEU A 33 -3.33 14.67 12.99
CA LEU A 33 -4.75 14.45 12.62
C LEU A 33 -5.50 15.77 12.33
N ALA A 34 -5.00 16.91 12.84
CA ALA A 34 -5.51 18.25 12.61
C ALA A 34 -5.21 18.84 11.20
N GLU A 35 -4.14 18.43 10.51
CA GLU A 35 -3.76 18.98 9.20
C GLU A 35 -4.45 18.26 8.01
N HIS A 36 -5.26 17.23 8.29
CA HIS A 36 -5.83 16.37 7.26
C HIS A 36 -7.20 16.80 6.70
N GLY A 37 -7.63 18.03 6.96
CA GLY A 37 -8.84 18.56 6.33
C GLY A 37 -10.12 17.87 6.82
N LEU A 38 -10.18 17.50 8.10
CA LEU A 38 -11.47 17.54 8.77
C LEU A 38 -11.99 18.97 8.57
N PRO A 39 -13.24 19.17 8.10
CA PRO A 39 -13.78 20.51 7.89
C PRO A 39 -13.51 21.37 9.13
N ALA A 40 -13.03 22.60 8.95
CA ALA A 40 -12.83 23.56 10.04
C ALA A 40 -14.14 23.84 10.83
N ASP A 41 -15.26 23.35 10.29
CA ASP A 41 -16.61 23.38 10.85
C ASP A 41 -16.89 22.20 11.82
N PHE A 42 -15.90 21.38 12.17
CA PHE A 42 -15.98 20.44 13.29
C PHE A 42 -15.95 21.22 14.61
N GLU A 43 -17.08 21.80 14.98
CA GLU A 43 -17.38 22.28 16.33
C GLU A 43 -16.94 21.24 17.39
N PRO A 44 -16.59 21.68 18.61
CA PRO A 44 -16.09 20.77 19.65
C PRO A 44 -16.96 19.53 19.77
N ARG A 45 -16.32 18.35 19.76
CA ARG A 45 -16.88 16.97 19.67
C ARG A 45 -17.90 16.58 20.75
N VAL A 46 -18.34 17.54 21.57
CA VAL A 46 -19.37 17.45 22.60
C VAL A 46 -20.70 18.13 22.14
N ALA A 47 -20.85 18.48 20.86
CA ALA A 47 -22.07 19.07 20.30
C ALA A 47 -23.34 18.18 20.42
N MET A 48 -23.24 16.90 20.82
CA MET A 48 -24.42 16.11 21.21
C MET A 48 -24.99 16.49 22.59
N ALA A 49 -24.35 17.40 23.32
CA ALA A 49 -24.81 17.95 24.59
C ALA A 49 -25.48 19.33 24.40
N ASP A 50 -26.36 19.45 23.41
CA ASP A 50 -27.15 20.68 23.23
C ASP A 50 -28.15 20.91 24.37
N ASP A 51 -28.48 19.86 25.13
CA ASP A 51 -29.19 19.99 26.40
C ASP A 51 -28.19 20.21 27.57
N LEU A 52 -28.53 21.14 28.47
CA LEU A 52 -27.84 21.45 29.73
C LEU A 52 -27.47 20.19 30.53
N ARG A 53 -28.32 19.16 30.46
CA ARG A 53 -28.08 17.86 31.13
C ARG A 53 -26.86 17.13 30.59
N GLY A 54 -26.62 17.17 29.27
CA GLY A 54 -25.46 16.54 28.64
C GLY A 54 -24.17 17.21 29.06
N ARG A 55 -24.15 18.55 29.10
CA ARG A 55 -22.97 19.34 29.48
C ARG A 55 -22.60 19.11 30.94
N GLU A 56 -23.59 19.09 31.82
CA GLU A 56 -23.39 18.80 33.24
C GLU A 56 -22.88 17.36 33.46
N CYS A 57 -23.39 16.38 32.69
CA CYS A 57 -22.89 15.01 32.72
C CYS A 57 -21.43 14.94 32.25
N ALA A 58 -21.08 15.57 31.13
CA ALA A 58 -19.71 15.62 30.62
C ALA A 58 -18.76 16.27 31.63
N ARG A 59 -19.14 17.41 32.22
CA ARG A 59 -18.35 18.10 33.25
C ARG A 59 -18.07 17.18 34.45
N ARG A 60 -19.10 16.52 34.98
CA ARG A 60 -18.96 15.59 36.12
C ARG A 60 -18.07 14.39 35.79
N LEU A 61 -18.22 13.81 34.60
CA LEU A 61 -17.39 12.69 34.17
C LEU A 61 -15.94 13.12 33.98
N GLN A 62 -15.69 14.31 33.42
CA GLN A 62 -14.34 14.87 33.29
C GLN A 62 -13.70 15.12 34.67
N GLU A 63 -14.46 15.70 35.61
CA GLU A 63 -14.00 15.91 36.99
C GLU A 63 -13.67 14.59 37.69
N LEU A 64 -14.49 13.56 37.50
CA LEU A 64 -14.21 12.22 38.00
C LEU A 64 -12.94 11.64 37.38
N LEU A 65 -12.74 11.77 36.06
CA LEU A 65 -11.53 11.26 35.39
C LEU A 65 -10.26 11.89 35.97
N GLN A 66 -10.28 13.20 36.21
CA GLN A 66 -9.13 13.95 36.72
C GLN A 66 -8.86 13.70 38.21
N SER A 67 -9.92 13.58 39.02
CA SER A 67 -9.79 13.40 40.47
C SER A 67 -9.64 11.94 40.92
N SER A 68 -10.28 11.00 40.20
CA SER A 68 -10.30 9.57 40.51
C SER A 68 -10.61 8.74 39.26
N PRO A 69 -9.59 8.35 38.47
CA PRO A 69 -9.76 7.51 37.28
C PRO A 69 -10.54 6.22 37.56
N LYS A 70 -10.36 5.65 38.76
CA LYS A 70 -11.12 4.49 39.25
C LYS A 70 -12.62 4.80 39.39
N ALA A 71 -12.99 5.90 40.03
CA ALA A 71 -14.40 6.27 40.19
C ALA A 71 -15.06 6.60 38.85
N PHE A 72 -14.31 7.20 37.92
CA PHE A 72 -14.74 7.36 36.53
C PHE A 72 -15.02 5.99 35.88
N LEU A 73 -14.08 5.05 35.99
CA LEU A 73 -14.20 3.72 35.39
C LEU A 73 -15.34 2.89 36.02
N ASP A 74 -15.54 2.96 37.33
CA ASP A 74 -16.67 2.32 38.02
C ASP A 74 -18.01 2.91 37.58
N THR A 75 -18.05 4.21 37.30
CA THR A 75 -19.23 4.87 36.74
C THR A 75 -19.47 4.40 35.31
N LEU A 76 -18.45 4.38 34.45
CA LEU A 76 -18.56 3.85 33.09
C LEU A 76 -19.00 2.38 33.09
N ARG A 77 -18.44 1.56 33.98
CA ARG A 77 -18.81 0.14 34.13
C ARG A 77 -20.29 -0.02 34.47
N ARG A 78 -20.82 0.78 35.40
CA ARG A 78 -22.26 0.79 35.72
C ARG A 78 -23.10 1.21 34.53
N LEU A 79 -22.73 2.30 33.85
CA LEU A 79 -23.44 2.78 32.66
C LEU A 79 -23.46 1.72 31.55
N VAL A 80 -22.36 1.00 31.31
CA VAL A 80 -22.29 -0.08 30.31
C VAL A 80 -23.16 -1.28 30.71
N LEU A 81 -23.21 -1.63 32.00
CA LEU A 81 -24.05 -2.73 32.51
C LEU A 81 -25.55 -2.38 32.48
N ASP A 82 -25.90 -1.14 32.81
CA ASP A 82 -27.30 -0.68 32.85
C ASP A 82 -27.86 -0.44 31.44
N ALA A 83 -27.00 -0.17 30.46
CA ALA A 83 -27.38 0.14 29.07
C ALA A 83 -27.76 -1.10 28.23
N GLN A 84 -28.10 -2.23 28.87
CA GLN A 84 -28.54 -3.47 28.21
C GLN A 84 -29.81 -3.28 27.34
N THR A 85 -30.62 -2.25 27.59
CA THR A 85 -31.90 -2.03 26.88
C THR A 85 -31.92 -0.81 25.96
N PHE A 86 -31.20 0.27 26.28
CA PHE A 86 -31.14 1.48 25.45
C PHE A 86 -29.77 2.15 25.54
N VAL A 87 -29.44 2.98 24.56
CA VAL A 87 -28.18 3.72 24.55
C VAL A 87 -28.31 4.93 25.46
N GLN A 88 -27.52 4.94 26.53
CA GLN A 88 -27.41 6.08 27.41
C GLN A 88 -26.41 7.07 26.80
N PRO A 89 -26.81 8.33 26.51
CA PRO A 89 -25.90 9.39 26.06
C PRO A 89 -24.66 9.52 26.95
N ALA A 90 -24.79 9.22 28.24
CA ALA A 90 -23.69 9.21 29.20
C ALA A 90 -22.54 8.24 28.84
N VAL A 91 -22.83 7.08 28.22
CA VAL A 91 -21.79 6.15 27.75
C VAL A 91 -21.02 6.75 26.58
N HIS A 92 -21.72 7.37 25.64
CA HIS A 92 -21.09 8.05 24.50
C HIS A 92 -20.19 9.18 25.01
N ILE A 93 -20.72 10.06 25.87
CA ILE A 93 -19.95 11.15 26.49
C ILE A 93 -18.68 10.63 27.19
N ALA A 94 -18.79 9.54 27.95
CA ALA A 94 -17.64 8.93 28.61
C ALA A 94 -16.59 8.39 27.61
N ILE A 95 -17.01 7.82 26.48
CA ILE A 95 -16.10 7.38 25.42
C ILE A 95 -15.46 8.58 24.71
N CYS A 96 -16.19 9.67 24.45
CA CYS A 96 -15.60 10.92 23.93
C CYS A 96 -14.53 11.47 24.86
N ILE A 97 -14.79 11.49 26.18
CA ILE A 97 -13.80 11.90 27.18
C ILE A 97 -12.54 11.01 27.15
N LEU A 98 -12.72 9.69 27.00
CA LEU A 98 -11.59 8.76 26.83
C LEU A 98 -10.85 8.99 25.52
N SER A 99 -11.56 9.28 24.43
CA SER A 99 -10.99 9.63 23.11
C SER A 99 -10.13 10.89 23.22
N ASP A 100 -10.64 11.94 23.86
CA ASP A 100 -9.91 13.21 24.08
C ASP A 100 -8.68 13.02 24.97
N LEU A 101 -8.74 12.14 25.97
CA LEU A 101 -7.56 11.76 26.73
C LEU A 101 -6.57 11.01 25.84
N ALA A 102 -7.02 10.01 25.08
CA ALA A 102 -6.19 9.16 24.23
C ALA A 102 -5.43 9.95 23.15
N VAL A 103 -6.08 10.95 22.53
CA VAL A 103 -5.46 11.82 21.51
C VAL A 103 -4.38 12.73 22.09
N ARG A 104 -4.47 13.10 23.38
CA ARG A 104 -3.48 13.94 24.06
C ARG A 104 -2.27 13.16 24.58
N LEU A 105 -2.28 11.83 24.52
CA LEU A 105 -1.16 11.02 24.97
C LEU A 105 0.04 11.15 24.03
N PRO A 106 1.27 11.28 24.57
CA PRO A 106 2.47 11.31 23.74
C PRO A 106 2.71 9.94 23.10
N GLU A 107 3.23 9.93 21.87
CA GLU A 107 3.54 8.69 21.15
C GLU A 107 4.60 7.83 21.86
N THR A 108 5.55 8.47 22.54
CA THR A 108 6.66 7.81 23.25
C THR A 108 6.30 7.34 24.66
N TYR A 109 5.07 7.61 25.15
CA TYR A 109 4.61 7.25 26.51
C TYR A 109 5.62 7.60 27.63
N GLU A 110 6.33 8.71 27.48
CA GLU A 110 7.18 9.22 28.56
C GLU A 110 6.32 9.50 29.80
N LEU A 111 6.74 8.97 30.96
CA LEU A 111 6.03 8.99 32.24
C LEU A 111 5.89 10.39 32.87
N THR A 112 6.12 11.45 32.10
CA THR A 112 6.29 12.81 32.60
C THR A 112 5.01 13.65 32.57
N THR A 113 3.95 13.20 31.89
CA THR A 113 2.68 13.96 31.80
C THR A 113 1.62 13.42 32.76
N GLY A 114 0.77 14.32 33.27
CA GLY A 114 -0.39 13.96 34.09
C GLY A 114 -1.42 13.11 33.35
N ASP A 115 -1.57 13.30 32.03
CA ASP A 115 -2.48 12.48 31.21
C ASP A 115 -1.97 11.03 31.07
N THR A 116 -0.65 10.80 30.96
CA THR A 116 -0.06 9.45 30.92
C THR A 116 -0.36 8.65 32.19
N SER A 117 -0.27 9.28 33.37
CA SER A 117 -0.53 8.59 34.65
C SER A 117 -2.01 8.24 34.83
N ILE A 118 -2.92 9.13 34.41
CA ILE A 118 -4.36 8.86 34.36
C ILE A 118 -4.63 7.67 33.45
N TRP A 119 -4.05 7.65 32.24
CA TRP A 119 -4.23 6.54 31.30
C TRP A 119 -3.77 5.19 31.85
N ILE A 120 -2.55 5.14 32.42
CA ILE A 120 -2.03 3.92 33.06
C ILE A 120 -2.98 3.42 34.15
N SER A 121 -3.45 4.33 35.02
CA SER A 121 -4.41 3.99 36.07
C SER A 121 -5.70 3.39 35.50
N LEU A 122 -6.27 3.96 34.43
CA LEU A 122 -7.47 3.42 33.77
C LEU A 122 -7.23 2.00 33.24
N VAL A 123 -6.09 1.78 32.57
CA VAL A 123 -5.74 0.48 31.99
C VAL A 123 -5.59 -0.58 33.08
N GLU A 124 -4.86 -0.27 34.14
CA GLU A 124 -4.62 -1.16 35.28
C GLU A 124 -5.90 -1.47 36.08
N GLU A 125 -6.80 -0.50 36.24
CA GLU A 125 -8.09 -0.65 36.95
C GLU A 125 -9.17 -1.36 36.09
N GLY A 126 -8.83 -1.74 34.85
CA GLY A 126 -9.65 -2.63 34.03
C GLY A 126 -10.48 -1.97 32.94
N LEU A 127 -9.99 -0.88 32.33
CA LEU A 127 -10.61 -0.25 31.14
C LEU A 127 -10.91 -1.27 30.03
N CYS A 128 -9.96 -2.17 29.75
CA CYS A 128 -10.10 -3.24 28.76
C CYS A 128 -11.39 -4.06 28.94
N LYS A 129 -11.65 -4.52 30.17
CA LYS A 129 -12.86 -5.32 30.50
C LYS A 129 -14.16 -4.53 30.29
N VAL A 130 -14.13 -3.21 30.52
CA VAL A 130 -15.30 -2.35 30.31
C VAL A 130 -15.56 -2.14 28.82
N LEU A 131 -14.51 -1.91 28.03
CA LEU A 131 -14.61 -1.78 26.57
C LEU A 131 -15.04 -3.08 25.90
N GLU A 132 -14.51 -4.23 26.31
CA GLU A 132 -14.94 -5.55 25.80
C GLU A 132 -16.43 -5.79 26.03
N ARG A 133 -16.92 -5.52 27.24
CA ARG A 133 -18.36 -5.63 27.54
C ARG A 133 -19.18 -4.70 26.67
N TYR A 134 -18.75 -3.45 26.51
CA TYR A 134 -19.41 -2.49 25.65
C TYR A 134 -19.50 -2.99 24.20
N LEU A 135 -18.39 -3.50 23.65
CA LEU A 135 -18.31 -4.01 22.29
C LEU A 135 -19.21 -5.23 22.06
N VAL A 136 -19.15 -6.23 22.94
CA VAL A 136 -19.95 -7.45 22.84
C VAL A 136 -21.46 -7.16 22.93
N HIS A 137 -21.86 -6.17 23.74
CA HIS A 137 -23.29 -5.83 23.90
C HIS A 137 -23.83 -4.98 22.75
N ARG A 138 -22.96 -4.42 21.89
CA ARG A 138 -23.33 -3.47 20.83
C ARG A 138 -23.08 -4.00 19.42
N GLU A 139 -22.79 -5.28 19.25
CA GLU A 139 -22.55 -5.95 17.95
C GLU A 139 -23.66 -5.75 16.90
N ARG A 140 -24.86 -5.31 17.31
CA ARG A 140 -26.01 -5.06 16.41
C ARG A 140 -26.56 -3.62 16.48
N SER A 141 -25.91 -2.72 17.20
CA SER A 141 -26.40 -1.36 17.37
C SER A 141 -25.89 -0.47 16.23
N LEU A 142 -26.79 0.25 15.56
CA LEU A 142 -26.47 1.30 14.59
C LEU A 142 -25.52 2.36 15.17
N LEU A 143 -25.57 2.56 16.49
CA LEU A 143 -24.73 3.51 17.21
C LEU A 143 -23.27 3.05 17.34
N LEU A 144 -22.97 1.81 16.96
CA LEU A 144 -21.58 1.40 16.78
C LEU A 144 -20.92 2.25 15.68
N LEU A 145 -21.63 2.63 14.61
CA LEU A 145 -21.05 3.49 13.58
C LEU A 145 -20.69 4.87 14.10
N SER A 146 -21.57 5.48 14.89
CA SER A 146 -21.32 6.82 15.46
C SER A 146 -20.24 6.84 16.54
N ILE A 147 -19.98 5.71 17.21
CA ILE A 147 -18.95 5.65 18.27
C ILE A 147 -17.57 5.26 17.74
N ILE A 148 -17.47 4.63 16.57
CA ILE A 148 -16.19 4.18 16.00
C ILE A 148 -15.15 5.32 15.94
N PRO A 149 -15.48 6.54 15.47
CA PRO A 149 -14.52 7.64 15.45
C PRO A 149 -13.92 7.97 16.82
N GLU A 150 -14.68 7.78 17.90
CA GLU A 150 -14.25 8.04 19.27
C GLU A 150 -13.60 6.81 19.93
N LEU A 151 -14.03 5.61 19.55
CA LEU A 151 -13.46 4.38 20.08
C LEU A 151 -12.11 4.05 19.45
N SER A 152 -11.90 4.38 18.18
CA SER A 152 -10.64 4.12 17.45
C SER A 152 -9.41 4.75 18.15
N PRO A 153 -9.41 6.04 18.54
CA PRO A 153 -8.30 6.63 19.30
C PRO A 153 -8.01 5.93 20.63
N VAL A 154 -9.07 5.53 21.36
CA VAL A 154 -8.93 4.81 22.64
C VAL A 154 -8.24 3.46 22.43
N VAL A 155 -8.69 2.67 21.46
CA VAL A 155 -8.09 1.37 21.16
C VAL A 155 -6.68 1.51 20.60
N LEU A 156 -6.41 2.53 19.78
CA LEU A 156 -5.07 2.85 19.29
C LEU A 156 -4.13 3.21 20.44
N ALA A 157 -4.56 4.03 21.38
CA ALA A 157 -3.78 4.36 22.57
C ALA A 157 -3.47 3.10 23.41
N LEU A 158 -4.44 2.18 23.59
CA LEU A 158 -4.19 0.90 24.26
C LEU A 158 -3.11 0.10 23.52
N THR A 159 -3.20 0.05 22.19
CA THR A 159 -2.26 -0.67 21.32
C THR A 159 -0.84 -0.09 21.46
N ARG A 160 -0.69 1.23 21.38
CA ARG A 160 0.60 1.94 21.53
C ARG A 160 1.18 1.79 22.94
N TRP A 161 0.35 1.95 23.98
CA TRP A 161 0.75 1.74 25.38
C TRP A 161 1.31 0.33 25.58
N HIS A 162 0.61 -0.71 25.10
CA HIS A 162 1.06 -2.09 25.23
C HIS A 162 2.38 -2.34 24.49
N HIS A 163 2.49 -1.84 23.26
CA HIS A 163 3.74 -1.92 22.49
C HIS A 163 4.92 -1.25 23.22
N HIS A 164 4.70 -0.08 23.82
CA HIS A 164 5.70 0.61 24.62
C HIS A 164 6.13 -0.20 25.86
N GLN A 165 5.17 -0.80 26.59
CA GLN A 165 5.47 -1.64 27.75
C GLN A 165 6.34 -2.85 27.39
N GLU A 166 6.06 -3.52 26.26
CA GLU A 166 6.87 -4.66 25.80
C GLU A 166 8.29 -4.26 25.39
N THR A 167 8.46 -3.06 24.84
CA THR A 167 9.75 -2.60 24.30
C THR A 167 10.66 -1.97 25.35
N HIS A 168 10.10 -1.23 26.32
CA HIS A 168 10.88 -0.40 27.24
C HIS A 168 10.78 -0.81 28.72
N SER A 169 9.74 -1.54 29.12
CA SER A 169 9.55 -1.90 30.54
C SER A 169 8.89 -3.27 30.71
N PRO A 170 9.56 -4.36 30.33
CA PRO A 170 8.99 -5.72 30.42
C PRO A 170 8.72 -6.20 31.86
N GLN A 171 9.11 -5.43 32.88
CA GLN A 171 8.95 -5.73 34.32
C GLN A 171 7.78 -4.97 34.99
N SER A 172 6.89 -4.34 34.23
CA SER A 172 5.78 -3.56 34.81
C SER A 172 4.75 -4.42 35.56
N ARG A 173 4.03 -3.78 36.49
CA ARG A 173 3.31 -4.38 37.64
C ARG A 173 1.96 -5.06 37.32
N SER A 174 1.50 -5.08 36.07
CA SER A 174 0.18 -5.63 35.74
C SER A 174 0.23 -6.61 34.56
N ASP A 175 0.60 -7.85 34.85
CA ASP A 175 0.53 -8.96 33.89
C ASP A 175 -0.89 -9.13 33.32
N ASP A 176 -1.91 -8.83 34.12
CA ASP A 176 -3.31 -8.83 33.70
C ASP A 176 -3.55 -7.81 32.58
N ALA A 177 -3.13 -6.54 32.73
CA ALA A 177 -3.33 -5.53 31.70
C ALA A 177 -2.63 -5.88 30.38
N ARG A 178 -1.42 -6.44 30.47
CA ARG A 178 -0.65 -6.93 29.30
C ARG A 178 -1.38 -8.05 28.56
N LEU A 179 -2.07 -8.94 29.27
CA LEU A 179 -2.87 -9.98 28.64
C LEU A 179 -4.21 -9.49 28.09
N GLN A 180 -4.83 -8.50 28.75
CA GLN A 180 -6.16 -8.01 28.39
C GLN A 180 -6.15 -7.07 27.18
N VAL A 181 -5.16 -6.19 27.02
CA VAL A 181 -5.13 -5.23 25.90
C VAL A 181 -5.20 -5.93 24.53
N PRO A 182 -4.36 -6.95 24.24
CA PRO A 182 -4.44 -7.67 22.97
C PRO A 182 -5.82 -8.32 22.75
N LEU A 183 -6.42 -8.90 23.80
CA LEU A 183 -7.77 -9.49 23.73
C LEU A 183 -8.86 -8.46 23.42
N THR A 184 -8.77 -7.27 24.01
CA THR A 184 -9.70 -6.17 23.75
C THR A 184 -9.59 -5.69 22.30
N ILE A 185 -8.37 -5.59 21.75
CA ILE A 185 -8.15 -5.23 20.34
C ILE A 185 -8.72 -6.30 19.40
N ALA A 186 -8.51 -7.59 19.69
CA ALA A 186 -9.13 -8.67 18.91
C ALA A 186 -10.66 -8.61 18.97
N THR A 187 -11.22 -8.40 20.17
CA THR A 187 -12.66 -8.29 20.40
C THR A 187 -13.25 -7.09 19.66
N PHE A 188 -12.54 -5.97 19.59
CA PHE A 188 -12.93 -4.79 18.80
C PHE A 188 -13.11 -5.15 17.32
N TRP A 189 -12.09 -5.73 16.69
CA TRP A 189 -12.17 -6.12 15.29
C TRP A 189 -13.23 -7.20 15.02
N GLU A 190 -13.35 -8.19 15.90
CA GLU A 190 -14.38 -9.23 15.80
C GLU A 190 -15.80 -8.65 15.92
N SER A 191 -16.01 -7.69 16.82
CA SER A 191 -17.31 -7.05 17.03
C SER A 191 -17.72 -6.22 15.81
N LEU A 192 -16.77 -5.46 15.23
CA LEU A 192 -16.99 -4.73 13.97
C LEU A 192 -17.33 -5.68 12.82
N TRP A 193 -16.64 -6.81 12.75
CA TRP A 193 -16.92 -7.81 11.72
C TRP A 193 -18.30 -8.45 11.87
N LYS A 194 -18.72 -8.75 13.10
CA LYS A 194 -20.09 -9.22 13.37
C LYS A 194 -21.12 -8.16 12.97
N ALA A 195 -20.78 -6.88 13.17
CA ALA A 195 -21.57 -5.71 12.77
C ALA A 195 -21.44 -5.32 11.28
N ARG A 196 -20.81 -6.14 10.42
CA ARG A 196 -20.50 -5.80 9.01
C ARG A 196 -21.66 -5.27 8.18
N SER A 197 -22.88 -5.74 8.40
CA SER A 197 -24.07 -5.24 7.68
C SER A 197 -24.25 -3.73 7.83
N LEU A 198 -23.84 -3.16 8.98
CA LEU A 198 -23.85 -1.72 9.22
C LEU A 198 -22.78 -1.01 8.38
N LEU A 199 -21.58 -1.60 8.25
CA LEU A 199 -20.48 -1.04 7.44
C LEU A 199 -20.78 -1.09 5.94
N GLU A 200 -21.51 -2.11 5.50
CA GLU A 200 -22.02 -2.29 4.14
C GLU A 200 -23.19 -1.34 3.81
N GLY A 201 -23.69 -0.57 4.78
CA GLY A 201 -24.86 0.30 4.62
C GLY A 201 -26.20 -0.46 4.52
N GLN A 202 -26.20 -1.77 4.77
CA GLN A 202 -27.41 -2.60 4.78
C GLN A 202 -28.09 -2.50 6.15
N THR A 203 -29.00 -1.55 6.30
CA THR A 203 -29.87 -1.49 7.48
C THR A 203 -31.03 -2.47 7.29
N SER A 204 -31.07 -3.52 8.10
CA SER A 204 -32.11 -4.55 8.04
C SER A 204 -33.43 -4.06 8.65
N GLY A 205 -34.12 -3.15 7.96
CA GLY A 205 -35.54 -2.83 8.16
C GLY A 205 -35.92 -2.08 9.45
N LYS A 206 -36.97 -1.26 9.32
CA LYS A 206 -37.78 -0.59 10.36
C LYS A 206 -37.27 0.71 11.01
N LEU A 207 -36.02 1.14 10.85
CA LEU A 207 -35.63 2.49 11.26
C LEU A 207 -35.49 3.40 10.04
N GLU A 208 -36.38 4.39 9.93
CA GLU A 208 -36.19 5.54 9.06
C GLU A 208 -35.06 6.38 9.65
N ILE A 209 -33.84 6.15 9.17
CA ILE A 209 -32.67 6.97 9.50
C ILE A 209 -32.39 7.85 8.31
N ASP A 210 -32.10 9.12 8.56
CA ASP A 210 -31.63 10.04 7.54
C ASP A 210 -30.43 9.44 6.78
N PRO A 211 -30.57 9.14 5.48
CA PRO A 211 -29.48 8.58 4.67
C PRO A 211 -28.23 9.46 4.65
N ALA A 212 -28.39 10.79 4.73
CA ALA A 212 -27.26 11.71 4.75
C ALA A 212 -26.49 11.67 6.08
N TRP A 213 -27.19 11.47 7.20
CA TRP A 213 -26.55 11.22 8.49
C TRP A 213 -25.80 9.87 8.47
N MET A 214 -26.42 8.81 7.97
CA MET A 214 -25.77 7.49 7.84
C MET A 214 -24.53 7.53 6.96
N ALA A 215 -24.58 8.24 5.83
CA ALA A 215 -23.43 8.41 4.94
C ALA A 215 -22.27 9.13 5.66
N ARG A 216 -22.54 10.25 6.35
CA ARG A 216 -21.52 11.00 7.11
C ARG A 216 -20.88 10.19 8.23
N GLN A 217 -21.69 9.49 9.02
CA GLN A 217 -21.19 8.65 10.11
C GLN A 217 -20.38 7.46 9.58
N SER A 218 -20.85 6.84 8.49
CA SER A 218 -20.14 5.77 7.80
C SER A 218 -18.77 6.25 7.29
N LEU A 219 -18.69 7.44 6.68
CA LEU A 219 -17.42 7.99 6.19
C LEU A 219 -16.42 8.26 7.32
N ALA A 220 -16.85 8.94 8.39
CA ALA A 220 -16.00 9.22 9.54
C ALA A 220 -15.51 7.92 10.20
N ALA A 221 -16.41 6.94 10.36
CA ALA A 221 -16.07 5.62 10.90
C ALA A 221 -15.05 4.90 10.01
N ARG A 222 -15.28 4.86 8.69
CA ARG A 222 -14.38 4.20 7.73
C ARG A 222 -12.98 4.83 7.76
N SER A 223 -12.88 6.16 7.74
CA SER A 223 -11.59 6.86 7.82
C SER A 223 -10.84 6.54 9.12
N SER A 224 -11.53 6.60 10.26
CA SER A 224 -10.93 6.23 11.56
C SER A 224 -10.51 4.76 11.63
N LEU A 225 -11.26 3.85 11.00
CA LEU A 225 -10.90 2.42 10.94
C LEU A 225 -9.69 2.16 10.05
N VAL A 226 -9.58 2.82 8.90
CA VAL A 226 -8.42 2.67 8.01
C VAL A 226 -7.14 3.15 8.70
N MET A 227 -7.18 4.33 9.34
CA MET A 227 -6.04 4.84 10.09
C MET A 227 -5.66 3.92 11.25
N PHE A 228 -6.65 3.43 11.99
CA PHE A 228 -6.40 2.48 13.07
C PHE A 228 -5.84 1.14 12.55
N ALA A 229 -6.36 0.62 11.43
CA ALA A 229 -5.89 -0.62 10.82
C ALA A 229 -4.44 -0.51 10.33
N PHE A 230 -4.04 0.65 9.80
CA PHE A 230 -2.66 0.95 9.40
C PHE A 230 -1.70 0.86 10.59
N GLU A 231 -2.00 1.60 11.66
CA GLU A 231 -1.21 1.60 12.89
C GLU A 231 -1.17 0.21 13.55
N PHE A 232 -2.30 -0.48 13.59
CA PHE A 232 -2.40 -1.84 14.10
C PHE A 232 -1.52 -2.81 13.29
N GLY A 233 -1.52 -2.70 11.96
CA GLY A 233 -0.63 -3.46 11.08
C GLY A 233 0.85 -3.19 11.38
N ALA A 234 1.23 -1.91 11.51
CA ALA A 234 2.59 -1.49 11.84
C ALA A 234 3.04 -1.98 13.23
N ILE A 235 2.14 -2.06 14.21
CA ILE A 235 2.47 -2.62 15.53
C ILE A 235 2.66 -4.13 15.44
N LEU A 236 1.75 -4.85 14.77
CA LEU A 236 1.89 -6.30 14.56
C LEU A 236 3.17 -6.69 13.82
N ALA A 237 3.68 -5.80 12.95
CA ALA A 237 4.99 -5.91 12.29
C ALA A 237 6.16 -6.06 13.26
N ASN A 238 6.13 -5.22 14.31
CA ASN A 238 7.24 -4.98 15.21
C ASN A 238 7.19 -5.90 16.43
N VAL A 239 6.07 -6.58 16.65
CA VAL A 239 5.97 -7.64 17.66
C VAL A 239 6.91 -8.78 17.27
N ARG A 240 7.92 -9.03 18.10
CA ARG A 240 8.87 -10.13 17.92
C ARG A 240 8.11 -11.44 17.74
N LYS A 241 8.62 -12.32 16.87
CA LYS A 241 8.06 -13.66 16.61
C LYS A 241 8.15 -14.61 17.82
N ASP A 242 8.45 -14.11 19.01
CA ASP A 242 8.55 -14.92 20.22
C ASP A 242 7.21 -15.63 20.44
N GLU A 243 7.28 -16.97 20.50
CA GLU A 243 6.14 -17.88 20.46
C GLU A 243 5.19 -17.77 21.66
N HIS A 244 5.49 -16.89 22.61
CA HIS A 244 4.78 -16.78 23.88
C HIS A 244 4.14 -15.41 24.10
N SER A 245 4.16 -14.52 23.11
CA SER A 245 3.53 -13.19 23.23
C SER A 245 2.00 -13.28 23.16
N ALA A 246 1.30 -12.50 23.99
CA ALA A 246 -0.15 -12.35 23.97
C ALA A 246 -0.67 -11.92 22.59
N TRP A 247 0.16 -11.22 21.83
CA TRP A 247 -0.07 -10.83 20.45
C TRP A 247 -0.24 -11.98 19.47
N GLN A 248 0.24 -13.19 19.74
CA GLN A 248 -0.01 -14.32 18.84
C GLN A 248 -1.50 -14.62 18.69
N ARG A 249 -2.27 -14.51 19.78
CA ARG A 249 -3.73 -14.70 19.74
C ARG A 249 -4.41 -13.62 18.87
N VAL A 250 -3.92 -12.38 18.96
CA VAL A 250 -4.39 -11.26 18.14
C VAL A 250 -3.99 -11.38 16.69
N ARG A 251 -2.74 -11.82 16.43
CA ARG A 251 -2.21 -12.08 15.10
C ARG A 251 -3.02 -13.16 14.37
N GLY A 252 -3.67 -14.07 15.09
CA GLY A 252 -4.64 -14.99 14.50
C GLY A 252 -5.99 -14.33 14.24
N ARG A 253 -6.79 -14.13 15.28
CA ARG A 253 -8.21 -13.76 15.13
C ARG A 253 -8.44 -12.27 14.85
N GLY A 254 -7.73 -11.40 15.56
CA GLY A 254 -7.85 -9.96 15.43
C GLY A 254 -7.38 -9.46 14.06
N SER A 255 -6.25 -9.95 13.57
CA SER A 255 -5.75 -9.61 12.22
C SER A 255 -6.70 -10.05 11.12
N LEU A 256 -7.28 -11.26 11.24
CA LEU A 256 -8.24 -11.81 10.28
C LEU A 256 -9.50 -10.95 10.23
N ALA A 257 -10.05 -10.58 11.40
CA ALA A 257 -11.21 -9.71 11.49
C ALA A 257 -10.90 -8.30 10.97
N CYS A 258 -9.74 -7.73 11.30
CA CYS A 258 -9.28 -6.45 10.79
C CYS A 258 -9.17 -6.45 9.26
N ARG A 259 -8.49 -7.45 8.69
CA ARG A 259 -8.35 -7.65 7.24
C ARG A 259 -9.70 -7.69 6.53
N LYS A 260 -10.64 -8.42 7.11
CA LYS A 260 -12.02 -8.54 6.65
C LYS A 260 -12.79 -7.22 6.70
N VAL A 261 -12.61 -6.43 7.75
CA VAL A 261 -13.19 -5.09 7.87
C VAL A 261 -12.57 -4.12 6.86
N VAL A 262 -11.25 -4.11 6.70
CA VAL A 262 -10.54 -3.27 5.71
C VAL A 262 -10.98 -3.61 4.29
N LEU A 263 -11.13 -4.90 3.97
CA LEU A 263 -11.64 -5.33 2.67
C LEU A 263 -13.08 -4.83 2.43
N LEU A 264 -13.93 -4.84 3.46
CA LEU A 264 -15.28 -4.29 3.35
C LEU A 264 -15.28 -2.79 3.07
N ILE A 265 -14.42 -2.05 3.77
CA ILE A 265 -14.26 -0.61 3.54
C ILE A 265 -13.82 -0.36 2.11
N LEU A 266 -12.81 -1.11 1.63
CA LEU A 266 -12.32 -1.04 0.26
C LEU A 266 -13.44 -1.27 -0.77
N LEU A 267 -14.22 -2.34 -0.61
CA LEU A 267 -15.29 -2.68 -1.56
C LEU A 267 -16.51 -1.75 -1.49
N ALA A 268 -16.79 -1.16 -0.32
CA ALA A 268 -17.92 -0.26 -0.12
C ALA A 268 -17.63 1.21 -0.48
N SER A 269 -16.42 1.49 -0.97
CA SER A 269 -15.95 2.84 -1.27
C SER A 269 -16.40 3.31 -2.66
N THR A 270 -17.05 4.48 -2.74
CA THR A 270 -17.50 5.13 -3.99
C THR A 270 -16.50 6.21 -4.45
N ASN A 271 -16.58 6.60 -5.73
CA ASN A 271 -15.61 7.51 -6.36
C ASN A 271 -15.39 8.87 -5.66
N GLU A 272 -16.39 9.42 -4.97
CA GLU A 272 -16.31 10.78 -4.38
C GLU A 272 -15.76 10.79 -2.93
N GLU A 273 -15.95 9.71 -2.17
CA GLU A 273 -15.65 9.66 -0.73
C GLU A 273 -14.27 9.02 -0.42
N ALA A 274 -13.68 8.33 -1.38
CA ALA A 274 -12.77 7.22 -1.11
C ALA A 274 -11.27 7.50 -1.27
N THR A 275 -10.86 8.48 -2.06
CA THR A 275 -9.51 8.38 -2.65
C THR A 275 -8.36 8.54 -1.68
N LYS A 276 -8.45 9.45 -0.69
CA LYS A 276 -7.30 9.68 0.20
C LYS A 276 -6.95 8.48 1.07
N TYR A 277 -7.95 7.74 1.58
CA TYR A 277 -7.72 6.68 2.56
C TYR A 277 -7.81 5.27 1.98
N VAL A 278 -8.58 5.08 0.91
CA VAL A 278 -8.81 3.75 0.34
C VAL A 278 -7.58 3.21 -0.38
N GLY A 279 -6.69 4.08 -0.88
CA GLY A 279 -5.38 3.66 -1.36
C GLY A 279 -4.54 2.92 -0.30
N TYR A 280 -4.65 3.30 0.97
CA TYR A 280 -3.96 2.60 2.06
C TYR A 280 -4.58 1.24 2.37
N CYS A 281 -5.85 0.98 2.03
CA CYS A 281 -6.49 -0.30 2.32
C CYS A 281 -5.73 -1.46 1.69
N VAL A 282 -5.26 -1.32 0.45
CA VAL A 282 -4.47 -2.37 -0.22
C VAL A 282 -3.17 -2.65 0.53
N SER A 283 -2.44 -1.60 0.91
CA SER A 283 -1.20 -1.73 1.68
C SER A 283 -1.44 -2.37 3.05
N ILE A 284 -2.50 -1.97 3.75
CA ILE A 284 -2.91 -2.56 5.03
C ILE A 284 -3.25 -4.05 4.86
N LEU A 285 -4.02 -4.41 3.83
CA LEU A 285 -4.37 -5.81 3.56
C LEU A 285 -3.11 -6.67 3.34
N VAL A 286 -2.16 -6.17 2.55
CA VAL A 286 -0.87 -6.85 2.33
C VAL A 286 -0.07 -6.95 3.62
N GLN A 287 0.05 -5.87 4.39
CA GLN A 287 0.77 -5.84 5.66
C GLN A 287 0.19 -6.84 6.68
N LEU A 288 -1.14 -6.92 6.79
CA LEU A 288 -1.83 -7.87 7.66
C LEU A 288 -1.63 -9.33 7.23
N CYS A 289 -1.37 -9.59 5.94
CA CYS A 289 -1.06 -10.94 5.45
C CYS A 289 0.41 -11.32 5.66
N THR A 290 1.34 -10.41 5.36
CA THR A 290 2.78 -10.70 5.36
C THR A 290 3.46 -10.47 6.71
N GLY A 291 2.80 -9.74 7.62
CA GLY A 291 3.32 -9.44 8.96
C GLY A 291 4.68 -8.75 8.95
N TYR A 292 4.96 -7.93 7.93
CA TYR A 292 6.22 -7.21 7.70
C TYR A 292 7.49 -8.08 7.74
N ALA A 293 7.37 -9.39 7.48
CA ALA A 293 8.57 -10.12 7.06
C ALA A 293 9.19 -9.34 5.89
N THR A 294 10.50 -9.10 5.97
CA THR A 294 11.30 -8.28 5.04
C THR A 294 10.84 -8.38 3.58
N PRO A 295 11.06 -7.34 2.74
CA PRO A 295 10.67 -7.33 1.32
C PRO A 295 11.27 -8.49 0.47
N THR A 296 12.03 -9.39 1.09
CA THR A 296 12.34 -10.71 0.57
C THR A 296 11.05 -11.51 0.40
N TRP A 297 10.55 -11.61 -0.84
CA TRP A 297 9.86 -12.71 -1.57
C TRP A 297 9.29 -13.95 -0.85
N PHE A 298 9.14 -13.96 0.47
CA PHE A 298 8.74 -15.07 1.30
C PHE A 298 7.50 -14.63 2.09
N GLY A 299 6.36 -14.70 1.41
CA GLY A 299 5.04 -14.49 2.00
C GLY A 299 3.87 -14.96 1.13
N ASP A 300 4.13 -15.65 0.01
CA ASP A 300 3.13 -15.92 -1.04
C ASP A 300 1.94 -16.73 -0.53
N PHE A 301 2.16 -17.69 0.38
CA PHE A 301 1.09 -18.51 0.96
C PHE A 301 0.06 -17.71 1.76
N ALA A 302 0.46 -16.64 2.44
CA ALA A 302 -0.46 -15.87 3.27
C ALA A 302 -1.36 -14.95 2.44
N VAL A 303 -0.85 -14.46 1.31
CA VAL A 303 -1.61 -13.66 0.35
C VAL A 303 -2.55 -14.54 -0.47
N ASP A 304 -2.09 -15.72 -0.92
CA ASP A 304 -2.94 -16.71 -1.60
C ASP A 304 -4.13 -17.13 -0.72
N ASP A 305 -3.86 -17.46 0.56
CA ASP A 305 -4.90 -17.78 1.54
C ASP A 305 -5.90 -16.63 1.74
N PHE A 306 -5.42 -15.38 1.76
CA PHE A 306 -6.29 -14.22 1.83
C PHE A 306 -7.19 -14.12 0.60
N VAL A 307 -6.62 -14.25 -0.60
CA VAL A 307 -7.39 -14.17 -1.84
C VAL A 307 -8.48 -15.24 -1.86
N GLN A 308 -8.11 -16.50 -1.58
CA GLN A 308 -9.02 -17.64 -1.62
C GLN A 308 -10.09 -17.62 -0.53
N LYS A 309 -9.72 -17.30 0.72
CA LYS A 309 -10.60 -17.49 1.89
C LYS A 309 -11.39 -16.24 2.26
N ASP A 310 -10.90 -15.05 1.91
CA ASP A 310 -11.51 -13.79 2.32
C ASP A 310 -11.98 -12.93 1.16
N LEU A 311 -11.19 -12.80 0.09
CA LEU A 311 -11.50 -11.91 -1.04
C LEU A 311 -12.52 -12.49 -2.01
N LEU A 312 -12.21 -13.64 -2.62
CA LEU A 312 -13.07 -14.27 -3.63
C LEU A 312 -14.48 -14.65 -3.12
N PRO A 313 -14.67 -15.04 -1.85
CA PRO A 313 -16.02 -15.28 -1.32
C PRO A 313 -16.89 -14.02 -1.20
N ARG A 314 -16.33 -12.81 -1.38
CA ARG A 314 -17.01 -11.53 -1.11
C ARG A 314 -17.27 -10.69 -2.34
N CYS A 315 -16.39 -10.76 -3.33
CA CYS A 315 -16.53 -10.01 -4.57
C CYS A 315 -16.02 -10.84 -5.73
N ARG A 316 -16.56 -10.59 -6.91
CA ARG A 316 -16.02 -11.20 -8.13
C ARG A 316 -14.64 -10.62 -8.41
N PRO A 317 -13.70 -11.40 -8.97
CA PRO A 317 -12.37 -10.90 -9.33
C PRO A 317 -12.42 -9.60 -10.15
N GLU A 318 -13.30 -9.56 -11.15
CA GLU A 318 -13.49 -8.38 -12.01
C GLU A 318 -13.97 -7.14 -11.24
N GLU A 319 -14.94 -7.29 -10.34
CA GLU A 319 -15.47 -6.20 -9.52
C GLU A 319 -14.40 -5.60 -8.62
N PHE A 320 -13.56 -6.46 -8.04
CA PHE A 320 -12.40 -6.04 -7.26
C PHE A 320 -11.42 -5.22 -8.11
N LEU A 321 -11.07 -5.70 -9.30
CA LEU A 321 -10.15 -4.96 -10.19
C LEU A 321 -10.74 -3.62 -10.65
N ILE A 322 -12.04 -3.54 -10.93
CA ILE A 322 -12.73 -2.28 -11.27
C ILE A 322 -12.67 -1.31 -10.08
N CYS A 323 -12.85 -1.79 -8.86
CA CYS A 323 -12.70 -0.99 -7.64
C CYS A 323 -11.27 -0.41 -7.54
N ILE A 324 -10.24 -1.23 -7.79
CA ILE A 324 -8.84 -0.80 -7.80
C ILE A 324 -8.57 0.27 -8.87
N VAL A 325 -9.09 0.08 -10.09
CA VAL A 325 -8.94 1.06 -11.18
C VAL A 325 -9.49 2.42 -10.76
N ARG A 326 -10.68 2.45 -10.18
CA ARG A 326 -11.30 3.69 -9.66
C ARG A 326 -10.45 4.38 -8.60
N ILE A 327 -9.80 3.61 -7.73
CA ILE A 327 -8.91 4.15 -6.69
C ILE A 327 -7.66 4.80 -7.34
N ILE A 328 -7.09 4.17 -8.36
CA ILE A 328 -5.96 4.71 -9.11
C ILE A 328 -6.35 5.98 -9.90
N GLU A 329 -7.57 6.02 -10.44
CA GLU A 329 -8.08 7.14 -11.25
C GLU A 329 -8.48 8.38 -10.45
N GLY A 330 -8.90 8.24 -9.20
CA GLY A 330 -9.36 9.39 -8.43
C GLY A 330 -8.22 10.32 -7.95
N PRO A 331 -8.51 11.37 -7.16
CA PRO A 331 -7.55 12.44 -6.81
C PRO A 331 -6.49 12.00 -5.78
N PHE A 332 -5.86 10.85 -6.02
CA PHE A 332 -4.82 10.29 -5.17
C PHE A 332 -3.56 11.16 -5.21
N VAL A 333 -2.93 11.34 -4.06
CA VAL A 333 -1.65 12.04 -3.97
C VAL A 333 -0.59 11.15 -4.63
N HIS A 334 0.03 11.61 -5.71
CA HIS A 334 1.04 10.87 -6.49
C HIS A 334 2.15 10.21 -5.65
N ALA A 335 2.39 10.69 -4.41
CA ALA A 335 3.39 10.17 -3.49
C ALA A 335 3.14 8.72 -3.04
N ASP A 336 1.88 8.30 -2.87
CA ASP A 336 1.54 6.99 -2.30
C ASP A 336 1.29 5.91 -3.37
N LEU A 337 1.12 6.33 -4.64
CA LEU A 337 0.83 5.44 -5.76
C LEU A 337 1.91 4.35 -5.97
N PRO A 338 3.22 4.63 -5.79
CA PRO A 338 4.24 3.59 -5.85
C PRO A 338 4.02 2.45 -4.85
N LEU A 339 3.61 2.78 -3.62
CA LEU A 339 3.38 1.77 -2.58
C LEU A 339 2.15 0.92 -2.92
N LEU A 340 1.06 1.58 -3.33
CA LEU A 340 -0.16 0.92 -3.76
C LEU A 340 0.11 -0.10 -4.89
N LEU A 341 0.82 0.28 -5.95
CA LEU A 341 1.12 -0.62 -7.08
C LEU A 341 1.99 -1.81 -6.66
N ARG A 342 3.01 -1.57 -5.82
CA ARG A 342 3.86 -2.65 -5.30
C ARG A 342 3.08 -3.65 -4.46
N ASP A 343 2.18 -3.18 -3.61
CA ASP A 343 1.35 -4.06 -2.77
C ASP A 343 0.27 -4.76 -3.60
N LEU A 344 -0.34 -4.05 -4.55
CA LEU A 344 -1.30 -4.62 -5.48
C LEU A 344 -0.68 -5.77 -6.29
N SER A 345 0.59 -5.63 -6.70
CA SER A 345 1.34 -6.67 -7.44
C SER A 345 1.43 -8.01 -6.69
N LYS A 346 1.21 -8.04 -5.38
CA LYS A 346 1.20 -9.29 -4.60
C LYS A 346 -0.17 -9.95 -4.58
N ILE A 347 -1.25 -9.16 -4.71
CA ILE A 347 -2.63 -9.65 -4.67
C ILE A 347 -3.09 -10.07 -6.07
N VAL A 348 -2.93 -9.18 -7.05
CA VAL A 348 -3.57 -9.39 -8.36
C VAL A 348 -2.91 -10.49 -9.18
N VAL A 349 -1.69 -10.90 -8.83
CA VAL A 349 -0.98 -12.02 -9.48
C VAL A 349 -1.70 -13.36 -9.35
N HIS A 350 -2.61 -13.47 -8.39
CA HIS A 350 -3.37 -14.68 -8.15
C HIS A 350 -4.18 -15.09 -9.41
N PRO A 351 -4.21 -16.39 -9.79
CA PRO A 351 -4.82 -16.87 -11.05
C PRO A 351 -6.26 -16.43 -11.31
N ALA A 352 -7.06 -16.25 -10.26
CA ALA A 352 -8.45 -15.80 -10.37
C ALA A 352 -8.63 -14.43 -11.05
N PHE A 353 -7.60 -13.60 -11.13
CA PHE A 353 -7.67 -12.26 -11.74
C PHE A 353 -7.24 -12.22 -13.21
N HIS A 354 -6.60 -13.27 -13.73
CA HIS A 354 -5.89 -13.23 -15.01
C HIS A 354 -6.78 -12.87 -16.19
N ASP A 355 -7.98 -13.45 -16.24
CA ASP A 355 -8.93 -13.23 -17.34
C ASP A 355 -9.57 -11.83 -17.32
N HIS A 356 -9.39 -11.08 -16.22
CA HIS A 356 -10.07 -9.81 -15.98
C HIS A 356 -9.17 -8.57 -16.08
N TYR A 357 -7.86 -8.73 -16.23
CA TYR A 357 -6.92 -7.60 -16.31
C TYR A 357 -7.25 -6.59 -17.41
N ASN A 358 -7.77 -7.06 -18.55
CA ASN A 358 -8.17 -6.21 -19.66
C ASN A 358 -9.59 -5.68 -19.50
N SER A 359 -10.55 -6.55 -19.13
CA SER A 359 -11.96 -6.15 -19.05
C SER A 359 -12.22 -5.16 -17.91
N SER A 360 -11.43 -5.21 -16.85
CA SER A 360 -11.51 -4.23 -15.75
C SER A 360 -10.84 -2.89 -16.05
N GLY A 361 -10.02 -2.79 -17.11
CA GLY A 361 -9.19 -1.60 -17.40
C GLY A 361 -7.92 -1.47 -16.54
N LEU A 362 -7.55 -2.48 -15.75
CA LEU A 362 -6.41 -2.41 -14.83
C LEU A 362 -5.08 -2.16 -15.56
N LEU A 363 -4.81 -2.90 -16.62
CA LEU A 363 -3.57 -2.72 -17.37
C LEU A 363 -3.53 -1.40 -18.12
N GLU A 364 -4.69 -0.96 -18.63
CA GLU A 364 -4.80 0.36 -19.27
C GLU A 364 -4.42 1.46 -18.29
N ILE A 365 -5.06 1.51 -17.11
CA ILE A 365 -4.78 2.57 -16.15
C ILE A 365 -3.33 2.54 -15.66
N VAL A 366 -2.79 1.36 -15.32
CA VAL A 366 -1.40 1.21 -14.85
C VAL A 366 -0.40 1.63 -15.93
N SER A 367 -0.67 1.29 -17.20
CA SER A 367 0.20 1.69 -18.33
C SER A 367 0.19 3.18 -18.61
N ARG A 368 -0.89 3.88 -18.27
CA ARG A 368 -1.05 5.33 -18.44
C ARG A 368 -0.42 6.15 -17.31
N ILE A 369 -0.09 5.53 -16.17
CA ILE A 369 0.51 6.22 -15.02
C ILE A 369 1.77 7.00 -15.43
N PRO A 370 2.77 6.42 -16.14
CA PRO A 370 3.95 7.16 -16.57
C PRO A 370 3.66 8.37 -17.48
N ASP A 371 2.52 8.39 -18.14
CA ASP A 371 2.14 9.42 -19.11
C ASP A 371 1.23 10.51 -18.49
N LEU A 372 0.95 10.43 -17.19
CA LEU A 372 0.21 11.47 -16.48
C LEU A 372 0.97 12.80 -16.56
N THR A 373 0.30 13.86 -17.01
CA THR A 373 0.90 15.18 -17.29
C THR A 373 1.59 15.83 -16.09
N CYS A 374 1.21 15.44 -14.88
CA CYS A 374 1.85 15.87 -13.64
C CYS A 374 3.24 15.26 -13.46
N LEU A 375 3.48 14.03 -13.93
CA LEU A 375 4.77 13.33 -13.81
C LEU A 375 5.82 13.90 -14.73
N ALA A 376 5.42 14.31 -15.94
CA ALA A 376 6.32 14.97 -16.89
C ALA A 376 6.94 16.27 -16.34
N LYS A 377 6.37 16.84 -15.27
CA LYS A 377 6.89 18.04 -14.58
C LYS A 377 7.80 17.73 -13.40
N LEU A 378 7.89 16.47 -12.97
CA LEU A 378 8.74 16.04 -11.87
C LEU A 378 10.18 15.82 -12.34
N ASP A 379 11.14 15.97 -11.44
CA ASP A 379 12.52 15.55 -11.67
C ASP A 379 12.65 14.01 -11.74
N ASP A 380 13.74 13.52 -12.34
CA ASP A 380 13.96 12.07 -12.52
C ASP A 380 13.97 11.30 -11.19
N ASN A 381 14.44 11.92 -10.10
CA ASN A 381 14.46 11.33 -8.76
C ASN A 381 13.03 11.06 -8.22
N LYS A 382 12.05 11.90 -8.57
CA LYS A 382 10.64 11.72 -8.21
C LYS A 382 9.86 10.89 -9.23
N GLN A 383 10.25 10.90 -10.49
CA GLN A 383 9.64 10.03 -11.51
C GLN A 383 10.03 8.56 -11.30
N TRP A 384 11.26 8.28 -10.88
CA TRP A 384 11.79 6.94 -10.76
C TRP A 384 10.96 6.00 -9.85
N PRO A 385 10.55 6.38 -8.62
CA PRO A 385 9.72 5.53 -7.78
C PRO A 385 8.42 5.05 -8.43
N LEU A 386 7.82 5.88 -9.30
CA LEU A 386 6.61 5.52 -10.03
C LEU A 386 6.89 4.56 -11.18
N TYR A 387 7.94 4.83 -11.97
CA TYR A 387 8.39 3.87 -12.99
C TYR A 387 8.72 2.52 -12.37
N ASP A 388 9.48 2.53 -11.28
CA ASP A 388 9.85 1.31 -10.57
C ASP A 388 8.63 0.56 -10.07
N ALA A 389 7.63 1.24 -9.49
CA ALA A 389 6.41 0.59 -9.03
C ALA A 389 5.55 0.00 -10.16
N VAL A 390 5.42 0.69 -11.29
CA VAL A 390 4.74 0.17 -12.50
C VAL A 390 5.47 -1.07 -13.03
N LEU A 391 6.80 -1.04 -13.07
CA LEU A 391 7.59 -2.17 -13.52
C LEU A 391 7.55 -3.35 -12.54
N VAL A 392 7.61 -3.10 -11.23
CA VAL A 392 7.41 -4.14 -10.19
C VAL A 392 6.04 -4.79 -10.34
N PHE A 393 5.01 -3.99 -10.62
CA PHE A 393 3.68 -4.51 -10.92
C PHE A 393 3.69 -5.47 -12.12
N PHE A 394 4.29 -5.06 -13.26
CA PHE A 394 4.42 -5.94 -14.42
C PHE A 394 5.30 -7.16 -14.19
N VAL A 395 6.37 -7.03 -13.41
CA VAL A 395 7.23 -8.16 -13.01
C VAL A 395 6.43 -9.16 -12.20
N GLY A 396 5.68 -8.72 -11.18
CA GLY A 396 4.83 -9.60 -10.38
C GLY A 396 3.88 -10.41 -11.25
N LEU A 397 3.21 -9.76 -12.21
CA LEU A 397 2.34 -10.44 -13.17
C LEU A 397 3.09 -11.53 -13.96
N CYS A 398 4.33 -11.29 -14.36
CA CYS A 398 5.15 -12.25 -15.11
C CYS A 398 5.71 -13.40 -14.24
N THR A 399 6.04 -13.15 -12.97
CA THR A 399 6.77 -14.09 -12.09
C THR A 399 5.90 -15.27 -11.62
N GLU A 400 4.65 -15.03 -11.21
CA GLU A 400 3.80 -16.08 -10.62
C GLU A 400 3.07 -16.95 -11.65
N THR A 401 3.01 -16.54 -12.92
CA THR A 401 2.44 -17.32 -14.02
C THR A 401 3.35 -18.43 -14.57
N LYS A 402 3.99 -19.22 -13.69
CA LYS A 402 4.80 -20.38 -14.09
C LYS A 402 4.07 -21.37 -15.00
N ALA A 403 2.73 -21.33 -15.05
CA ALA A 403 1.92 -22.22 -15.88
C ALA A 403 1.58 -21.66 -17.30
N TYR A 404 1.52 -20.33 -17.51
CA TYR A 404 0.99 -19.76 -18.77
C TYR A 404 1.58 -18.39 -19.17
N PRO A 405 2.78 -18.33 -19.76
CA PRO A 405 3.36 -17.11 -20.33
C PRO A 405 2.43 -16.33 -21.26
N ARG A 406 1.53 -17.04 -21.97
CA ARG A 406 0.56 -16.43 -22.91
C ARG A 406 -0.50 -15.56 -22.25
N GLN A 407 -0.92 -15.89 -21.03
CA GLN A 407 -2.05 -15.22 -20.37
C GLN A 407 -1.67 -13.81 -19.90
N VAL A 408 -0.40 -13.58 -19.54
CA VAL A 408 0.07 -12.29 -19.01
C VAL A 408 0.85 -11.49 -20.06
N ALA A 409 1.73 -12.12 -20.83
CA ALA A 409 2.58 -11.39 -21.78
C ALA A 409 1.75 -10.71 -22.88
N ARG A 410 0.70 -11.37 -23.37
CA ARG A 410 -0.14 -10.84 -24.44
C ARG A 410 -0.86 -9.54 -24.03
N PRO A 411 -1.57 -9.49 -22.90
CA PRO A 411 -2.14 -8.23 -22.41
C PRO A 411 -1.11 -7.11 -22.28
N LEU A 412 0.06 -7.36 -21.70
CA LEU A 412 1.10 -6.33 -21.52
C LEU A 412 1.62 -5.75 -22.83
N LEU A 413 1.71 -6.56 -23.89
CA LEU A 413 2.14 -6.09 -25.21
C LEU A 413 1.15 -5.11 -25.86
N ASN A 414 -0.12 -5.13 -25.48
CA ASN A 414 -1.12 -4.18 -25.98
C ASN A 414 -0.97 -2.78 -25.38
N TYR A 415 -0.26 -2.63 -24.26
CA TYR A 415 -0.14 -1.39 -23.49
C TYR A 415 1.27 -0.82 -23.47
N ASP A 416 2.02 -1.00 -24.56
CA ASP A 416 3.35 -0.41 -24.79
C ASP A 416 4.36 -0.63 -23.65
N VAL A 417 4.36 -1.83 -23.04
CA VAL A 417 5.26 -2.17 -21.93
C VAL A 417 6.73 -1.90 -22.25
N PHE A 418 7.15 -2.07 -23.51
CA PHE A 418 8.53 -1.79 -23.94
C PHE A 418 8.84 -0.29 -24.07
N GLY A 419 7.85 0.54 -24.39
CA GLY A 419 8.00 1.99 -24.37
C GLY A 419 8.14 2.51 -22.94
N ILE A 420 7.34 1.99 -22.00
CA ILE A 420 7.45 2.30 -20.57
C ILE A 420 8.82 1.87 -20.04
N LEU A 421 9.22 0.62 -20.32
CA LEU A 421 10.51 0.06 -19.93
C LEU A 421 11.69 0.86 -20.49
N ALA A 422 11.59 1.36 -21.73
CA ALA A 422 12.59 2.21 -22.35
C ALA A 422 12.75 3.54 -21.60
N ARG A 423 11.64 4.23 -21.28
CA ARG A 423 11.68 5.47 -20.50
C ARG A 423 12.25 5.23 -19.10
N ALA A 424 11.74 4.22 -18.40
CA ALA A 424 12.23 3.82 -17.08
C ALA A 424 13.73 3.49 -17.07
N SER A 425 14.25 2.81 -18.10
CA SER A 425 15.68 2.50 -18.22
C SER A 425 16.55 3.77 -18.26
N VAL A 426 16.08 4.79 -18.98
CA VAL A 426 16.77 6.09 -19.12
C VAL A 426 16.65 6.88 -17.82
N THR A 427 15.46 6.99 -17.24
CA THR A 427 15.23 7.69 -15.95
C THR A 427 16.07 7.08 -14.83
N LEU A 428 16.11 5.75 -14.71
CA LEU A 428 16.96 5.03 -13.74
C LEU A 428 18.43 5.44 -13.83
N ALA A 429 18.94 5.59 -15.06
CA ALA A 429 20.32 5.93 -15.30
C ALA A 429 20.66 7.38 -14.90
N SER A 430 19.67 8.27 -14.92
CA SER A 430 19.80 9.70 -14.57
C SER A 430 19.65 10.00 -13.07
N VAL A 431 19.13 9.07 -12.27
CA VAL A 431 18.87 9.24 -10.83
C VAL A 431 20.16 9.12 -10.02
N ASP A 432 20.40 10.02 -9.06
CA ASP A 432 21.64 10.08 -8.29
C ASP A 432 21.77 8.93 -7.27
N ALA A 433 20.65 8.51 -6.67
CA ALA A 433 20.62 7.52 -5.59
C ALA A 433 19.62 6.39 -5.89
N VAL A 434 20.13 5.21 -6.24
CA VAL A 434 19.35 3.97 -6.14
C VAL A 434 20.21 2.95 -5.42
N GLY A 435 19.70 2.43 -4.29
CA GLY A 435 20.38 1.44 -3.48
C GLY A 435 20.76 0.21 -4.31
N PHE A 436 21.97 -0.31 -4.07
CA PHE A 436 22.41 -1.61 -4.58
C PHE A 436 22.03 -2.69 -3.58
N TYR A 437 21.62 -3.87 -4.05
CA TYR A 437 21.50 -5.04 -3.19
C TYR A 437 22.75 -5.91 -3.32
N TYR A 438 23.23 -6.45 -2.20
CA TYR A 438 24.38 -7.34 -2.17
C TYR A 438 23.90 -8.79 -2.26
N CYS A 439 24.21 -9.46 -3.37
CA CYS A 439 23.93 -10.89 -3.50
C CYS A 439 24.93 -11.67 -2.64
N ALA A 440 24.48 -12.18 -1.49
CA ALA A 440 25.33 -12.98 -0.61
C ALA A 440 25.84 -14.28 -1.29
N ALA A 441 25.08 -14.83 -2.23
CA ALA A 441 25.43 -16.08 -2.93
C ALA A 441 26.58 -15.90 -3.93
N CYS A 442 26.72 -14.70 -4.50
CA CYS A 442 27.65 -14.43 -5.59
C CYS A 442 28.66 -13.32 -5.26
N ASN A 443 28.58 -12.72 -4.07
CA ASN A 443 29.51 -11.73 -3.55
C ASN A 443 29.70 -10.51 -4.48
N GLU A 444 28.69 -10.22 -5.30
CA GLU A 444 28.64 -9.13 -6.24
C GLU A 444 27.53 -8.14 -5.87
N LYS A 445 27.73 -6.86 -6.21
CA LYS A 445 26.68 -5.85 -6.12
C LYS A 445 25.73 -6.05 -7.29
N HIS A 446 24.51 -6.49 -7.00
CA HIS A 446 23.48 -6.62 -8.01
C HIS A 446 22.66 -5.33 -8.10
N TYR A 447 22.65 -4.83 -9.32
CA TYR A 447 21.71 -3.85 -9.80
C TYR A 447 20.44 -4.57 -10.30
N ASP A 448 19.78 -5.34 -9.44
CA ASP A 448 18.48 -5.95 -9.78
C ASP A 448 17.41 -4.86 -9.68
N TYR A 449 17.41 -4.02 -10.71
CA TYR A 449 16.39 -3.01 -10.91
C TYR A 449 15.17 -3.64 -11.57
N SER A 450 13.97 -3.11 -11.32
CA SER A 450 12.75 -3.60 -11.96
C SER A 450 12.81 -3.64 -13.50
N PRO A 451 13.53 -2.76 -14.24
CA PRO A 451 13.73 -2.90 -15.68
C PRO A 451 14.49 -4.18 -16.08
N SER A 452 15.56 -4.54 -15.36
CA SER A 452 16.37 -5.71 -15.71
C SER A 452 15.62 -7.01 -15.45
N LEU A 453 14.83 -7.06 -14.36
CA LEU A 453 13.95 -8.18 -14.06
C LEU A 453 12.90 -8.38 -15.15
N LEU A 454 12.23 -7.31 -15.59
CA LEU A 454 11.22 -7.41 -16.63
C LEU A 454 11.82 -7.83 -17.98
N LEU A 455 13.00 -7.30 -18.34
CA LEU A 455 13.75 -7.73 -19.54
C LEU A 455 14.07 -9.23 -19.51
N ARG A 456 14.59 -9.72 -18.39
CA ARG A 456 14.89 -11.16 -18.19
C ARG A 456 13.62 -12.02 -18.30
N HIS A 457 12.49 -11.58 -17.76
CA HIS A 457 11.23 -12.29 -17.92
C HIS A 457 10.81 -12.41 -19.39
N PHE A 458 10.87 -11.31 -20.16
CA PHE A 458 10.58 -11.37 -21.58
C PHE A 458 11.59 -12.22 -22.36
N GLU A 459 12.87 -12.22 -21.98
CA GLU A 459 13.88 -13.09 -22.58
C GLU A 459 13.56 -14.58 -22.37
N LEU A 460 13.14 -14.97 -21.16
CA LEU A 460 12.68 -16.33 -20.87
C LEU A 460 11.45 -16.69 -21.71
N ILE A 461 10.44 -15.81 -21.76
CA ILE A 461 9.22 -16.01 -22.55
C ILE A 461 9.55 -16.21 -24.04
N VAL A 462 10.49 -15.41 -24.58
CA VAL A 462 10.93 -15.51 -25.97
C VAL A 462 11.66 -16.82 -26.23
N THR A 463 12.57 -17.22 -25.33
CA THR A 463 13.31 -18.48 -25.43
C THR A 463 12.36 -19.68 -25.49
N GLU A 464 11.42 -19.76 -24.55
CA GLU A 464 10.39 -20.82 -24.53
C GLU A 464 9.45 -20.76 -25.74
N SER A 465 9.15 -19.55 -26.26
CA SER A 465 8.25 -19.38 -27.40
C SER A 465 8.90 -19.76 -28.73
N ASN A 466 10.22 -19.72 -28.82
CA ASN A 466 10.96 -20.11 -30.01
C ASN A 466 11.03 -21.65 -30.17
N GLU A 467 10.98 -22.39 -29.06
CA GLU A 467 11.04 -23.85 -29.05
C GLU A 467 9.71 -24.52 -29.45
N VAL A 468 8.59 -23.79 -29.35
CA VAL A 468 7.24 -24.34 -29.61
C VAL A 468 6.60 -23.63 -30.80
N ASP A 469 6.41 -24.34 -31.92
CA ASP A 469 5.85 -23.80 -33.17
C ASP A 469 4.54 -23.01 -32.98
N GLN A 470 3.69 -23.43 -32.03
CA GLN A 470 2.42 -22.78 -31.72
C GLN A 470 2.58 -21.40 -31.06
N ARG A 471 3.79 -20.97 -30.68
CA ARG A 471 4.07 -19.70 -29.98
C ARG A 471 4.81 -18.67 -30.86
N LYS A 472 5.02 -18.94 -32.16
CA LYS A 472 5.66 -18.02 -33.12
C LYS A 472 5.01 -16.64 -33.20
N TRP A 473 3.68 -16.55 -33.05
CA TRP A 473 2.99 -15.25 -33.02
C TRP A 473 3.46 -14.36 -31.86
N LEU A 474 3.62 -14.94 -30.66
CA LEU A 474 4.05 -14.21 -29.47
C LEU A 474 5.50 -13.73 -29.64
N PHE A 475 6.39 -14.62 -30.10
CA PHE A 475 7.76 -14.29 -30.45
C PHE A 475 7.83 -13.10 -31.43
N ASN A 476 7.07 -13.15 -32.53
CA ASN A 476 7.06 -12.10 -33.54
C ASN A 476 6.51 -10.77 -32.99
N THR A 477 5.49 -10.83 -32.13
CA THR A 477 4.90 -9.63 -31.50
C THR A 477 5.89 -8.97 -30.55
N ILE A 478 6.57 -9.76 -29.70
CA ILE A 478 7.63 -9.26 -28.82
C ILE A 478 8.76 -8.66 -29.67
N ARG A 479 9.21 -9.37 -30.71
CA ARG A 479 10.25 -8.89 -31.62
C ARG A 479 9.93 -7.54 -32.22
N GLN A 480 8.71 -7.36 -32.73
CA GLN A 480 8.26 -6.10 -33.31
C GLN A 480 8.21 -4.97 -32.26
N SER A 481 7.69 -5.26 -31.07
CA SER A 481 7.56 -4.28 -29.99
C SER A 481 8.91 -3.83 -29.45
N VAL A 482 9.83 -4.77 -29.17
CA VAL A 482 11.20 -4.48 -28.73
C VAL A 482 11.95 -3.64 -29.77
N ARG A 483 11.81 -3.98 -31.05
CA ARG A 483 12.50 -3.29 -32.15
C ARG A 483 12.23 -1.79 -32.19
N LEU A 484 11.03 -1.34 -31.80
CA LEU A 484 10.65 0.07 -31.79
C LEU A 484 11.52 0.91 -30.83
N TYR A 485 11.89 0.33 -29.69
CA TYR A 485 12.50 1.07 -28.59
C TYR A 485 13.97 0.74 -28.37
N TRP A 486 14.34 -0.53 -28.55
CA TRP A 486 15.69 -1.09 -28.39
C TRP A 486 16.82 -0.12 -28.70
N TYR A 487 16.88 0.31 -29.96
CA TYR A 487 18.04 0.98 -30.50
C TYR A 487 18.12 2.42 -29.98
N SER A 488 16.98 3.08 -29.77
CA SER A 488 16.94 4.44 -29.19
C SER A 488 17.34 4.43 -27.75
N THR A 489 16.84 3.46 -26.98
CA THR A 489 17.13 3.35 -25.55
C THR A 489 18.62 3.11 -25.34
N THR A 490 19.20 2.14 -26.06
CA THR A 490 20.64 1.86 -25.99
C THR A 490 21.49 3.05 -26.43
N GLN A 491 21.07 3.81 -27.45
CA GLN A 491 21.76 5.04 -27.86
C GLN A 491 21.68 6.13 -26.78
N ALA A 492 20.50 6.37 -26.20
CA ALA A 492 20.29 7.34 -25.14
C ALA A 492 21.12 7.01 -23.88
N LEU A 493 21.15 5.73 -23.49
CA LEU A 493 21.98 5.26 -22.37
C LEU A 493 23.47 5.45 -22.63
N ARG A 494 23.95 5.28 -23.87
CA ARG A 494 25.36 5.59 -24.20
C ARG A 494 25.65 7.07 -24.07
N SER A 495 24.78 7.93 -24.59
CA SER A 495 24.92 9.38 -24.44
C SER A 495 24.92 9.82 -22.97
N LEU A 496 24.06 9.23 -22.13
CA LEU A 496 24.06 9.46 -20.68
C LEU A 496 25.33 8.93 -20.01
N SER A 497 25.84 7.77 -20.42
CA SER A 497 27.08 7.22 -19.86
C SER A 497 28.31 8.11 -20.07
N THR A 498 28.28 8.96 -21.11
CA THR A 498 29.32 9.95 -21.42
C THR A 498 29.07 11.32 -20.77
N SER A 499 27.90 11.53 -20.16
CA SER A 499 27.57 12.77 -19.46
C SER A 499 28.20 12.82 -18.06
N HIS A 500 28.35 14.00 -17.48
CA HIS A 500 28.92 14.21 -16.13
C HIS A 500 27.97 13.83 -14.98
N VAL A 501 26.94 13.02 -15.23
CA VAL A 501 26.04 12.53 -14.17
C VAL A 501 26.76 11.45 -13.37
N GLU A 502 26.94 11.70 -12.07
CA GLU A 502 27.66 10.80 -11.17
C GLU A 502 26.93 9.45 -11.04
N GLY A 503 27.66 8.33 -11.13
CA GLY A 503 27.06 7.00 -11.01
C GLY A 503 26.19 6.53 -12.19
N ALA A 504 25.97 7.35 -13.22
CA ALA A 504 25.17 6.98 -14.40
C ALA A 504 25.85 5.92 -15.27
N ALA A 505 27.16 6.03 -15.49
CA ALA A 505 27.92 5.13 -16.36
C ALA A 505 27.79 3.62 -16.04
N PRO A 506 27.92 3.15 -14.78
CA PRO A 506 27.70 1.73 -14.47
C PRO A 506 26.25 1.29 -14.70
N LYS A 507 25.25 2.10 -14.35
CA LYS A 507 23.82 1.80 -14.59
C LYS A 507 23.53 1.69 -16.09
N CYS A 508 24.04 2.63 -16.88
CA CYS A 508 23.91 2.63 -18.34
C CYS A 508 24.50 1.36 -18.96
N ARG A 509 25.72 0.97 -18.55
CA ARG A 509 26.37 -0.25 -19.07
C ARG A 509 25.55 -1.50 -18.78
N ALA A 510 25.13 -1.69 -17.53
CA ALA A 510 24.29 -2.82 -17.13
C ALA A 510 22.97 -2.86 -17.91
N MET A 511 22.28 -1.72 -18.03
CA MET A 511 21.03 -1.66 -18.79
C MET A 511 21.22 -1.93 -20.29
N ILE A 512 22.32 -1.44 -20.89
CA ILE A 512 22.66 -1.76 -22.28
C ILE A 512 22.88 -3.26 -22.46
N GLU A 513 23.50 -3.95 -21.49
CA GLU A 513 23.69 -5.41 -21.51
C GLU A 513 22.37 -6.17 -21.43
N TYR A 514 21.47 -5.79 -20.53
CA TYR A 514 20.15 -6.42 -20.40
C TYR A 514 19.28 -6.24 -21.63
N TRP A 515 19.30 -5.04 -22.21
CA TRP A 515 18.75 -4.87 -23.54
C TRP A 515 19.50 -5.85 -24.44
N ARG A 516 20.82 -5.70 -24.69
CA ARG A 516 21.63 -6.54 -25.63
C ARG A 516 21.29 -8.03 -25.62
N SER A 517 21.12 -8.64 -24.45
CA SER A 517 20.69 -10.03 -24.30
C SER A 517 19.34 -10.30 -24.98
N LEU A 518 18.30 -9.54 -24.65
CA LEU A 518 16.95 -9.70 -25.23
C LEU A 518 16.94 -9.56 -26.77
N ALA A 519 17.68 -8.61 -27.37
CA ALA A 519 17.73 -8.52 -28.84
C ALA A 519 18.40 -9.72 -29.47
N ALA A 520 19.49 -10.20 -28.87
CA ALA A 520 20.22 -11.35 -29.39
C ALA A 520 19.27 -12.55 -29.47
N THR A 521 18.50 -12.79 -28.40
CA THR A 521 17.46 -13.82 -28.32
C THR A 521 16.35 -13.61 -29.37
N LEU A 522 16.04 -12.36 -29.73
CA LEU A 522 15.06 -12.00 -30.77
C LEU A 522 15.64 -11.93 -32.20
N GLY A 523 16.94 -12.21 -32.39
CA GLY A 523 17.62 -12.08 -33.67
C GLY A 523 17.57 -10.64 -34.23
N LEU A 524 17.71 -9.64 -33.36
CA LEU A 524 17.86 -8.23 -33.73
C LEU A 524 19.35 -7.85 -33.63
N THR A 525 19.88 -7.17 -34.65
CA THR A 525 21.28 -6.75 -34.67
C THR A 525 21.39 -5.23 -34.79
N GLU A 526 22.39 -4.68 -34.12
CA GLU A 526 22.59 -3.23 -34.06
C GLU A 526 22.85 -2.61 -35.45
N ALA A 527 23.65 -3.28 -36.27
CA ALA A 527 23.93 -2.85 -37.65
C ALA A 527 22.66 -2.72 -38.50
N GLN A 528 21.74 -3.69 -38.41
CA GLN A 528 20.50 -3.67 -39.17
C GLN A 528 19.55 -2.55 -38.72
N GLU A 529 19.49 -2.25 -37.43
CA GLU A 529 18.65 -1.15 -36.91
C GLU A 529 19.22 0.23 -37.22
N PHE A 530 20.55 0.38 -37.15
CA PHE A 530 21.21 1.61 -37.56
C PHE A 530 20.90 1.95 -39.02
N GLU A 531 21.08 1.01 -39.94
CA GLU A 531 20.76 1.24 -41.36
C GLU A 531 19.30 1.61 -41.59
N ARG A 532 18.36 0.96 -40.89
CA ARG A 532 16.94 1.28 -40.99
C ARG A 532 16.62 2.68 -40.49
N ARG A 533 17.20 3.09 -39.36
CA ARG A 533 17.03 4.46 -38.84
C ARG A 533 17.65 5.48 -39.77
N ALA A 534 18.87 5.24 -40.27
CA ALA A 534 19.50 6.11 -41.24
C ALA A 534 18.63 6.30 -42.49
N LYS A 535 18.05 5.20 -43.01
CA LYS A 535 17.10 5.24 -44.13
C LYS A 535 15.82 6.03 -43.80
N ARG A 536 15.21 5.82 -42.63
CA ARG A 536 14.02 6.59 -42.18
C ARG A 536 14.32 8.08 -42.00
N SER A 537 15.45 8.43 -41.38
CA SER A 537 15.87 9.81 -41.19
C SER A 537 16.12 10.50 -42.54
N ALA A 538 16.78 9.82 -43.48
CA ALA A 538 16.97 10.32 -44.84
C ALA A 538 15.62 10.55 -45.55
N GLN A 539 14.65 9.64 -45.39
CA GLN A 539 13.30 9.79 -45.94
C GLN A 539 12.54 10.97 -45.32
N ILE A 540 12.61 11.19 -44.01
CA ILE A 540 11.96 12.34 -43.33
C ILE A 540 12.58 13.67 -43.78
N VAL A 541 13.91 13.74 -43.88
CA VAL A 541 14.62 14.94 -44.38
C VAL A 541 14.22 15.21 -45.84
N THR A 542 14.12 14.17 -46.66
CA THR A 542 13.69 14.29 -48.06
C THR A 542 12.22 14.72 -48.16
N ALA A 543 11.33 14.15 -47.34
CA ALA A 543 9.92 14.52 -47.29
C ALA A 543 9.71 15.97 -46.82
N ARG A 544 10.45 16.42 -45.79
CA ARG A 544 10.44 17.82 -45.34
C ARG A 544 11.01 18.78 -46.39
N ALA A 545 12.07 18.38 -47.09
CA ALA A 545 12.63 19.17 -48.19
C ALA A 545 11.64 19.30 -49.36
N ASN A 546 10.90 18.24 -49.68
CA ASN A 546 9.86 18.26 -50.71
C ASN A 546 8.64 19.10 -50.29
N ALA A 547 8.16 18.96 -49.05
CA ALA A 547 7.09 19.80 -48.51
C ALA A 547 7.48 21.29 -48.48
N SER A 548 8.74 21.60 -48.18
CA SER A 548 9.25 22.99 -48.19
C SER A 548 9.32 23.56 -49.62
N LYS A 549 9.60 22.72 -50.63
CA LYS A 549 9.57 23.11 -52.05
C LYS A 549 8.14 23.36 -52.54
N GLU A 550 7.17 22.58 -52.10
CA GLU A 550 5.76 22.78 -52.46
C GLU A 550 5.20 24.08 -51.86
N ILE A 551 5.50 24.38 -50.59
CA ILE A 551 5.11 25.64 -49.95
C ILE A 551 5.79 26.84 -50.62
N GLY A 552 7.08 26.73 -50.94
CA GLY A 552 7.83 27.75 -51.69
C GLY A 552 7.31 27.95 -53.12
N GLY A 553 6.87 26.89 -53.79
CA GLY A 553 6.27 26.94 -55.13
C GLY A 553 4.91 27.64 -55.16
N THR A 554 4.07 27.43 -54.15
CA THR A 554 2.79 28.13 -54.03
C THR A 554 2.94 29.62 -53.72
N ALA A 555 3.99 30.03 -52.99
CA ALA A 555 4.25 31.44 -52.71
C ALA A 555 4.66 32.22 -53.97
N VAL A 556 5.45 31.59 -54.86
CA VAL A 556 5.90 32.21 -56.13
C VAL A 556 4.77 32.31 -57.17
N ILE A 557 3.80 31.40 -57.16
CA ILE A 557 2.63 31.49 -58.05
C ILE A 557 1.64 32.58 -57.58
N SER A 558 1.58 32.89 -56.28
CA SER A 558 0.70 33.94 -55.76
C SER A 558 1.19 35.38 -55.99
N SER A 559 2.50 35.61 -56.16
CA SER A 559 3.04 36.96 -56.44
C SER A 559 3.03 37.32 -57.93
N ALA A 560 2.93 36.33 -58.83
CA ALA A 560 2.85 36.55 -60.27
C ALA A 560 1.41 36.85 -60.78
N ALA A 561 0.38 36.70 -59.93
CA ALA A 561 -1.02 36.94 -60.28
C ALA A 561 -1.56 38.33 -59.86
N LYS A 562 -0.68 39.25 -59.45
CA LYS A 562 -0.99 40.68 -59.22
C LYS A 562 -0.06 41.58 -60.04
N GLY A 563 -0.04 41.35 -61.35
CA GLY A 563 0.51 42.26 -62.36
C GLY A 563 -0.64 42.92 -63.11
#